data_AF-A0A358Q0E6-F1
#
_entry.id   AF-A0A358Q0E6-F1
#
_cell.length_a   1.000
_cell.length_b   1.000
_cell.length_c   1.000
_cell.angle_alpha   90.00
_cell.angle_beta   90.00
_cell.angle_gamma   90.00
#
_symmetry.space_group_name_H-M   'P 1'
#
loop_
_entity.id
_entity.type
_entity.pdbx_description
1 polymer ?
#
loop_
_entity_poly.entity_id
_entity_poly.type
_entity_poly.pdbx_seq_one_letter_code
_entity_poly.pdbx_strand_id
1 'polypeptide(L)' 'MTDYNLELKAQLVTIEDLREALIHSVRQGRSTQDPFVLKLSQDLDEELNKYYRMINNPKKASNF' A
#
# COMPACT_ATOMS: atom_id res chain seq x y z
N MET A 1 17.88 9.30 9.21
CA MET A 1 18.20 8.15 8.32
C MET A 1 17.51 6.87 8.79
N THR A 2 17.46 6.62 10.10
CA THR A 2 16.70 5.53 10.73
C THR A 2 15.19 5.62 10.50
N ASP A 3 14.62 6.83 10.64
CA ASP A 3 13.16 7.02 10.55
C ASP A 3 12.61 6.76 9.15
N TYR A 4 13.32 7.19 8.11
CA TYR A 4 12.94 6.93 6.72
C TYR A 4 12.89 5.42 6.39
N ASN A 5 13.86 4.65 6.89
CA ASN A 5 13.85 3.19 6.70
C ASN A 5 12.73 2.51 7.49
N LEU A 6 12.36 3.05 8.65
CA LEU A 6 11.22 2.55 9.44
C LEU A 6 9.89 2.86 8.74
N GLU A 7 9.73 4.08 8.25
CA GLU A 7 8.56 4.52 7.49
C GLU A 7 8.39 3.68 6.21
N LEU A 8 9.48 3.43 5.48
CA LEU A 8 9.46 2.57 4.29
C LEU A 8 9.06 1.13 4.62
N LYS A 9 9.53 0.58 5.74
CA LYS A 9 9.14 -0.76 6.20
C LYS A 9 7.66 -0.81 6.61
N ALA A 10 7.17 0.19 7.33
CA ALA A 10 5.76 0.28 7.70
C ALA A 10 4.85 0.37 6.47
N GLN A 11 5.30 1.13 5.46
CA GLN A 11 4.61 1.24 4.18
C GLN A 11 4.54 -0.12 3.45
N LEU A 12 5.64 -0.88 3.42
CA LEU A 12 5.67 -2.21 2.81
C LEU A 12 4.75 -3.21 3.52
N VAL A 13 4.69 -3.17 4.85
CA VAL A 13 3.74 -4.01 5.62
C VAL A 13 2.31 -3.67 5.24
N THR A 14 1.96 -2.38 5.18
CA THR A 14 0.61 -1.93 4.80
C THR A 14 0.23 -2.42 3.39
N ILE A 15 1.17 -2.35 2.42
CA ILE A 15 0.96 -2.86 1.05
C ILE A 15 0.75 -4.38 1.05
N GLU A 16 1.50 -5.12 1.86
CA GLU A 16 1.36 -6.57 1.99
C GLU A 16 0.00 -6.95 2.55
N ASP A 17 -0.42 -6.32 3.65
CA ASP A 17 -1.70 -6.56 4.32
C ASP A 17 -2.87 -6.30 3.35
N LEU A 18 -2.83 -5.20 2.61
CA LEU A 18 -3.84 -4.87 1.60
C LEU A 18 -3.87 -5.87 0.45
N ARG A 19 -2.69 -6.33 -0.01
CA ARG A 19 -2.59 -7.35 -1.06
C ARG A 19 -3.19 -8.68 -0.60
N GLU A 20 -2.86 -9.12 0.61
CA GLU A 20 -3.41 -10.34 1.19
C GLU A 20 -4.94 -10.23 1.35
N ALA A 21 -5.44 -9.12 1.89
CA ALA A 21 -6.88 -8.88 2.04
C ALA A 21 -7.63 -8.90 0.69
N LEU A 22 -7.06 -8.30 -0.36
CA LEU A 22 -7.63 -8.30 -1.70
C LEU A 22 -7.66 -9.72 -2.29
N ILE A 23 -6.54 -10.45 -2.20
CA ILE A 23 -6.43 -11.84 -2.67
C ILE A 23 -7.43 -12.73 -1.93
N HIS A 24 -7.51 -12.62 -0.59
CA HIS A 24 -8.46 -13.39 0.21
C HIS A 24 -9.90 -13.10 -0.18
N SER A 25 -10.24 -11.83 -0.40
CA SER A 25 -11.59 -11.42 -0.80
C SER A 25 -12.02 -12.06 -2.13
N VAL A 26 -11.15 -12.01 -3.13
CA VAL A 26 -11.41 -12.64 -4.45
C VAL A 26 -11.45 -14.17 -4.33
N ARG A 27 -10.55 -14.78 -3.55
CA ARG A 27 -10.52 -16.24 -3.32
C ARG A 27 -11.76 -16.75 -2.58
N GLN A 28 -12.38 -15.93 -1.73
CA GLN A 28 -13.66 -16.23 -1.10
C GLN A 28 -14.86 -16.11 -2.06
N GLY A 29 -14.62 -15.81 -3.33
CA GLY A 29 -15.65 -15.72 -4.36
C GLY A 29 -16.34 -14.36 -4.44
N ARG A 30 -15.83 -13.32 -3.77
CA ARG A 30 -16.34 -11.96 -3.98
C ARG A 30 -16.04 -11.52 -5.41
N SER A 31 -17.03 -10.89 -6.04
CA SER A 31 -16.87 -10.32 -7.37
C SER A 31 -15.79 -9.24 -7.36
N THR A 32 -15.04 -9.11 -8.46
CA THR A 32 -14.11 -7.98 -8.64
C THR A 32 -14.83 -6.64 -8.78
N GLN A 33 -16.14 -6.64 -8.99
CA GLN A 33 -16.99 -5.45 -8.97
C GLN A 33 -17.65 -5.20 -7.61
N ASP A 34 -17.41 -6.06 -6.61
CA ASP A 34 -17.88 -5.83 -5.25
C ASP A 34 -17.26 -4.51 -4.72
N PRO A 35 -18.06 -3.57 -4.17
CA PRO A 35 -17.55 -2.29 -3.68
C PRO A 35 -16.41 -2.40 -2.66
N PHE A 36 -16.41 -3.45 -1.82
CA PHE A 36 -15.35 -3.72 -0.87
C PHE A 36 -14.05 -4.15 -1.57
N VAL A 37 -14.15 -5.01 -2.59
CA VAL A 37 -13.00 -5.45 -3.39
C VAL A 37 -12.42 -4.28 -4.19
N LEU A 38 -13.28 -3.43 -4.75
CA LEU A 38 -12.87 -2.20 -5.42
C LEU A 38 -12.15 -1.25 -4.48
N LYS A 39 -12.67 -1.07 -3.26
CA LYS A 39 -12.05 -0.22 -2.25
C LYS A 39 -10.67 -0.73 -1.84
N LEU A 40 -10.53 -2.04 -1.58
CA LEU A 40 -9.23 -2.67 -1.31
C LEU A 40 -8.24 -2.46 -2.47
N SER A 41 -8.71 -2.57 -3.72
CA SER A 41 -7.87 -2.33 -4.90
C SER A 41 -7.41 -0.87 -5.00
N GLN A 42 -8.29 0.09 -4.68
CA GLN A 42 -7.97 1.52 -4.69
C GLN A 42 -6.98 1.86 -3.58
N ASP A 43 -7.22 1.35 -2.36
CA ASP A 43 -6.33 1.58 -1.22
C ASP A 43 -4.94 1.01 -1.49
N LEU A 44 -4.85 -0.19 -2.09
CA LEU A 44 -3.58 -0.78 -2.49
C LEU A 44 -2.84 0.08 -3.54
N ASP A 45 -3.55 0.61 -4.54
CA ASP A 45 -2.96 1.50 -5.54
C ASP A 45 -2.44 2.81 -4.90
N GLU A 46 -3.18 3.39 -3.97
CA GLU A 46 -2.75 4.58 -3.23
C GLU A 46 -1.48 4.34 -2.43
N GLU A 47 -1.40 3.23 -1.68
CA GLU A 47 -0.22 2.89 -0.88
C GLU A 47 1.01 2.54 -1.74
N LEU A 48 0.81 1.87 -2.87
CA LEU A 48 1.88 1.64 -3.85
C LEU A 48 2.40 2.97 -4.41
N ASN A 49 1.50 3.88 -4.79
CA ASN A 49 1.87 5.21 -5.28
C ASN A 49 2.64 6.02 -4.23
N LYS A 50 2.25 5.95 -2.95
CA LYS A 50 3.01 6.56 -1.85
C LYS A 50 4.40 5.96 -1.73
N TYR A 51 4.54 4.64 -1.74
CA TYR A 51 5.82 3.95 -1.72
C TYR A 51 6.72 4.38 -2.90
N TYR A 52 6.18 4.42 -4.11
CA TYR A 52 6.91 4.88 -5.29
C TYR A 52 7.39 6.33 -5.15
N ARG A 53 6.60 7.22 -4.54
CA ARG A 53 7.01 8.60 -4.28
C ARG A 53 8.14 8.69 -3.25
N MET A 54 8.12 7.84 -2.21
CA MET A 54 9.20 7.79 -1.21
C MET A 54 10.51 7.39 -1.88
N ILE A 55 10.53 6.26 -2.61
CA ILE A 55 11.76 5.75 -3.23
C ILE A 55 12.29 6.67 -4.35
N ASN A 56 11.40 7.32 -5.10
CA ASN A 56 11.80 8.18 -6.22
C ASN A 56 12.10 9.63 -5.80
N ASN A 57 11.76 10.02 -4.56
CA ASN A 57 11.97 11.39 -4.09
C ASN A 57 12.52 11.44 -2.65
N PRO A 58 13.70 10.83 -2.38
CA PRO A 58 14.27 10.72 -1.04
C PRO A 58 14.57 12.07 -0.38
N LYS A 59 14.61 13.17 -1.15
CA LYS A 59 14.90 14.52 -0.64
C LYS A 59 13.75 15.19 0.13
N LYS A 60 12.51 14.69 0.04
CA LYS A 60 11.37 15.25 0.82
C LYS A 60 11.29 14.71 2.25
N ALA A 61 11.92 13.58 2.55
CA ALA A 61 11.93 12.97 3.88
C ALA A 61 12.96 13.59 4.85
N SER A 62 13.69 14.64 4.43
CA SER A 62 14.72 15.31 5.24
C SER A 62 14.37 16.76 5.61
N ASN A 63 13.14 17.22 5.34
CA ASN A 63 12.70 18.59 5.59
C ASN A 63 11.50 18.67 6.56
N PHE A 64 11.46 17.80 7.57
CA PHE A 64 10.62 17.96 8.75
C PHE A 64 11.45 17.66 10.01
#